data_AF-A0A8T0USD4-F1
#
_entry.id   AF-A0A8T0USD4-F1
#
_cell.length_a   1.000
_cell.length_b   1.000
_cell.length_c   1.000
_cell.angle_alpha   90.00
_cell.angle_beta   90.00
_cell.angle_gamma   90.00
#
_symmetry.space_group_name_H-M   'P 1'
#
loop_
_entity.id
_entity.type
_entity.pdbx_description
1 polymer ?
#
loop_
_entity_poly.entity_id
_entity_poly.type
_entity_poly.pdbx_seq_one_letter_code
_entity_poly.pdbx_strand_id
1 'polypeptide(L)'
;MDVGVIVLTLVVGLFGVASAVLGFIAERTKLTWDDIDIDRFTDECDYPANPAYLLSLIAVPLLAVAMIIASLAGGCCGCCRPRHGASESKRIAGIVAAVLSWIAALLAGAFYANGAVWNFPVTRYGTTWCRLLRDGYFRLPALLSLAATALALVSYVMLRARPPAPAAAGAGASGPKPDAPQEPPVGEAVAVRQIKTQN
;
A
#
# COMPACT_ATOMS: atom_id res chain seq x y z
N MET A 1 -3.33 16.46 12.26
CA MET A 1 -3.42 15.24 11.43
C MET A 1 -4.59 14.43 11.96
N ASP A 2 -5.45 13.91 11.08
CA ASP A 2 -6.58 13.08 11.54
C ASP A 2 -6.07 11.81 12.23
N VAL A 3 -6.73 11.35 13.29
CA VAL A 3 -6.36 10.12 14.03
C VAL A 3 -6.23 8.92 13.07
N GLY A 4 -7.10 8.82 12.06
CA GLY A 4 -7.03 7.77 11.06
C GLY A 4 -5.79 7.84 10.14
N VAL A 5 -5.19 9.01 9.92
CA VAL A 5 -3.90 9.14 9.20
C VAL A 5 -2.78 8.61 10.09
N ILE A 6 -2.77 8.99 11.37
CA ILE A 6 -1.75 8.54 12.33
C ILE A 6 -1.77 7.02 12.47
N VAL A 7 -2.96 6.44 12.72
CA VAL A 7 -3.11 4.98 12.87
C VAL A 7 -2.66 4.24 11.61
N LEU A 8 -3.05 4.71 10.42
CA LEU A 8 -2.63 4.06 9.17
C LEU A 8 -1.11 4.11 8.99
N THR A 9 -0.50 5.28 9.18
CA THR A 9 0.94 5.44 9.04
C THR A 9 1.70 4.56 10.03
N LEU A 10 1.23 4.44 11.27
CA LEU A 10 1.82 3.55 12.27
C LEU A 10 1.70 2.08 11.87
N VAL A 11 0.51 1.63 11.46
CA VAL A 11 0.29 0.22 11.10
C VAL A 11 1.08 -0.16 9.85
N VAL A 12 0.95 0.62 8.77
CA VAL A 12 1.66 0.38 7.50
C VAL A 12 3.16 0.50 7.70
N GLY A 13 3.61 1.51 8.44
CA GLY A 13 5.01 1.72 8.78
C GLY A 13 5.59 0.56 9.59
N LEU A 14 4.87 0.06 10.60
CA LEU A 14 5.29 -1.08 11.42
C LEU A 14 5.51 -2.32 10.56
N PHE A 15 4.54 -2.71 9.73
CA PHE A 15 4.64 -3.88 8.87
C PHE A 15 5.77 -3.74 7.82
N GLY A 16 5.88 -2.57 7.18
CA GLY A 16 6.92 -2.29 6.20
C GLY A 16 8.33 -2.28 6.78
N VAL A 17 8.51 -1.64 7.95
CA VAL A 17 9.80 -1.62 8.66
C VAL A 17 10.14 -3.02 9.18
N ALA A 18 9.18 -3.75 9.75
CA ALA A 18 9.41 -5.12 10.20
C ALA A 18 9.88 -6.02 9.05
N SER A 19 9.23 -5.94 7.87
CA SER A 19 9.67 -6.66 6.67
C SER A 19 11.13 -6.33 6.30
N ALA A 20 11.50 -5.05 6.29
CA ALA A 20 12.85 -4.62 5.96
C ALA A 20 13.89 -5.09 7.01
N VAL A 21 13.55 -5.01 8.30
CA VAL A 21 14.41 -5.50 9.39
C VAL A 21 14.66 -7.00 9.25
N LEU A 22 13.63 -7.80 8.97
CA LEU A 22 13.79 -9.23 8.70
C LEU A 22 14.72 -9.47 7.49
N GLY A 23 14.60 -8.67 6.42
CA GLY A 23 15.52 -8.72 5.29
C GLY A 23 16.97 -8.42 5.66
N PHE A 24 17.23 -7.40 6.47
CA PHE A 24 18.58 -7.09 6.95
C PHE A 24 19.16 -8.17 7.88
N ILE A 25 18.31 -8.79 8.72
CA ILE A 25 18.75 -9.91 9.55
C ILE A 25 19.03 -11.12 8.65
N ALA A 26 18.15 -11.43 7.69
CA ALA A 26 18.33 -12.52 6.74
C ALA A 26 19.65 -12.38 5.95
N GLU A 27 20.06 -11.17 5.59
CA GLU A 27 21.38 -10.93 4.97
C GLU A 27 22.54 -11.41 5.85
N ARG A 28 22.44 -11.22 7.17
CA ARG A 28 23.52 -11.58 8.12
C ARG A 28 23.48 -13.04 8.54
N THR A 29 22.37 -13.73 8.32
CA THR A 29 22.15 -15.12 8.71
C THR A 29 21.95 -16.06 7.53
N LYS A 30 22.25 -15.60 6.31
CA LYS A 30 22.21 -16.44 5.11
C LYS A 30 23.39 -17.40 5.13
N LEU A 31 23.24 -18.51 4.40
CA LEU A 31 24.30 -19.50 4.28
C LEU A 31 25.55 -18.94 3.61
N THR A 32 26.69 -19.27 4.20
CA THR A 32 28.04 -19.04 3.70
C THR A 32 28.72 -20.37 3.36
N TRP A 33 29.92 -20.32 2.77
CA TRP A 33 30.65 -21.54 2.42
C TRP A 33 31.09 -22.34 3.65
N ASP A 34 31.20 -21.70 4.80
CA ASP A 34 31.56 -22.35 6.07
C ASP A 34 30.36 -23.09 6.70
N ASP A 35 29.13 -22.82 6.24
CA ASP A 35 27.91 -23.42 6.77
C ASP A 35 27.47 -24.69 6.02
N ILE A 36 27.95 -24.90 4.79
CA ILE A 36 27.49 -26.01 3.94
C ILE A 36 28.50 -27.15 3.90
N ASP A 37 28.03 -28.39 3.86
CA ASP A 37 28.89 -29.55 3.64
C ASP A 37 28.89 -29.93 2.14
N ILE A 38 30.06 -30.19 1.59
CA ILE A 38 30.28 -30.50 0.18
C ILE A 38 31.02 -31.82 0.07
N ASP A 39 30.30 -32.89 -0.27
CA ASP A 39 30.89 -34.17 -0.58
C ASP A 39 31.18 -34.26 -2.09
N ARG A 40 32.48 -34.20 -2.42
CA ARG A 40 32.96 -34.29 -3.81
C ARG A 40 32.96 -35.71 -4.37
N PHE A 41 32.84 -36.73 -3.53
CA PHE A 41 32.79 -38.13 -3.98
C PHE A 41 31.37 -38.53 -4.38
N THR A 42 30.35 -38.02 -3.67
CA THR A 42 28.93 -38.28 -3.97
C THR A 42 28.28 -37.16 -4.80
N ASP A 43 28.99 -36.07 -5.09
CA ASP A 43 28.47 -34.86 -5.73
C ASP A 43 27.28 -34.25 -4.95
N GLU A 44 27.29 -34.35 -3.63
CA GLU A 44 26.24 -33.84 -2.75
C GLU A 44 26.64 -32.53 -2.07
N CYS A 45 25.66 -31.64 -1.91
CA CYS A 45 25.80 -30.41 -1.14
C CYS A 45 24.66 -30.28 -0.16
N ASP A 46 24.98 -30.35 1.13
CA ASP A 46 23.99 -30.30 2.19
C ASP A 46 23.81 -28.88 2.72
N TYR A 47 22.57 -28.39 2.65
CA TYR A 47 22.20 -27.06 3.12
C TYR A 47 21.48 -27.18 4.46
N PRO A 48 22.09 -26.75 5.58
CA PRO A 48 21.46 -26.88 6.87
C PRO A 48 20.35 -25.83 7.08
N ALA A 49 19.55 -26.07 8.12
CA ALA A 49 18.56 -25.10 8.57
C ALA A 49 19.25 -23.80 9.03
N ASN A 50 18.78 -22.68 8.50
CA ASN A 50 19.31 -21.36 8.80
C ASN A 50 18.17 -20.34 9.00
N PRO A 51 18.39 -19.28 9.78
CA PRO A 51 17.35 -18.27 10.02
C PRO A 51 16.92 -17.52 8.77
N ALA A 52 17.81 -17.30 7.80
CA ALA A 52 17.50 -16.47 6.62
C ALA A 52 16.32 -17.02 5.81
N TYR A 53 16.16 -18.35 5.73
CA TYR A 53 15.00 -18.99 5.11
C TYR A 53 13.68 -18.47 5.70
N LEU A 54 13.48 -18.63 7.00
CA LEU A 54 12.23 -18.24 7.68
C LEU A 54 12.06 -16.72 7.71
N LEU A 55 13.13 -15.97 7.97
CA LEU A 55 13.09 -14.51 8.04
C LEU A 55 12.64 -13.90 6.71
N SER A 56 13.21 -14.37 5.58
CA SER A 56 12.82 -13.88 4.25
C SER A 56 11.41 -14.34 3.85
N LEU A 57 11.01 -15.56 4.24
CA LEU A 57 9.65 -16.05 4.01
C LEU A 57 8.60 -15.22 4.76
N ILE A 58 8.88 -14.81 6.00
CA ILE A 58 7.97 -13.97 6.83
C ILE A 58 8.01 -12.51 6.37
N ALA A 59 9.11 -12.01 5.80
CA ALA A 59 9.19 -10.65 5.29
C ALA A 59 8.17 -10.38 4.16
N VAL A 60 7.86 -11.38 3.33
CA VAL A 60 6.90 -11.28 2.22
C VAL A 60 5.48 -10.92 2.67
N PRO A 61 4.81 -11.69 3.55
CA PRO A 61 3.45 -11.36 3.99
C PRO A 61 3.39 -10.05 4.78
N LEU A 62 4.42 -9.69 5.56
CA LEU A 62 4.46 -8.40 6.26
C LEU A 62 4.41 -7.23 5.26
N LEU A 63 5.22 -7.29 4.20
CA LEU A 63 5.21 -6.27 3.15
C LEU A 63 3.87 -6.27 2.39
N ALA A 64 3.34 -7.44 2.05
CA ALA A 64 2.07 -7.57 1.35
C ALA A 64 0.92 -6.95 2.15
N VAL A 65 0.83 -7.23 3.46
CA VAL A 65 -0.17 -6.64 4.35
C VAL A 65 -0.03 -5.12 4.39
N ALA A 66 1.20 -4.58 4.50
CA ALA A 66 1.43 -3.14 4.46
C ALA A 66 0.88 -2.50 3.17
N MET A 67 1.17 -3.10 2.00
CA MET A 67 0.72 -2.56 0.70
C MET A 67 -0.79 -2.67 0.50
N ILE A 68 -1.40 -3.77 0.95
CA ILE A 68 -2.85 -3.98 0.88
C ILE A 68 -3.57 -2.93 1.73
N ILE A 69 -3.15 -2.75 3.00
CA ILE A 69 -3.75 -1.76 3.91
C ILE A 69 -3.63 -0.35 3.32
N ALA A 70 -2.45 0.03 2.80
CA ALA A 70 -2.24 1.33 2.18
C ALA A 70 -3.13 1.54 0.94
N SER A 71 -3.28 0.52 0.10
CA SER A 71 -4.10 0.58 -1.13
C SER A 71 -5.59 0.71 -0.82
N LEU A 72 -6.09 -0.04 0.16
CA LEU A 72 -7.48 0.05 0.61
C LEU A 72 -7.79 1.44 1.19
N ALA A 73 -6.85 2.03 1.93
CA ALA A 73 -7.02 3.35 2.52
C ALA A 73 -6.88 4.51 1.52
N GLY A 74 -6.08 4.33 0.47
CA GLY A 74 -5.89 5.28 -0.63
C GLY A 74 -7.02 5.27 -1.68
N GLY A 75 -7.81 4.18 -1.74
CA GLY A 75 -8.83 3.94 -2.74
C GLY A 75 -8.22 3.35 -4.01
N CYS A 76 -8.76 2.21 -4.47
CA CYS A 76 -8.28 1.48 -5.64
C CYS A 76 -8.06 2.44 -6.83
N CYS A 77 -6.79 2.61 -7.23
CA CYS A 77 -6.34 3.41 -8.37
C CYS A 77 -6.63 4.93 -8.33
N GLY A 78 -7.14 5.50 -7.23
CA GLY A 78 -7.57 6.91 -7.21
C GLY A 78 -8.70 7.25 -8.21
N CYS A 79 -9.29 6.24 -8.86
CA CYS A 79 -10.39 6.35 -9.81
C CYS A 79 -11.76 6.33 -9.12
N CYS A 80 -11.84 5.66 -7.96
CA CYS A 80 -13.11 5.41 -7.26
C CYS A 80 -13.51 6.51 -6.26
N ARG A 81 -12.74 7.60 -6.12
CA ARG A 81 -13.07 8.71 -5.21
C ARG A 81 -13.48 9.96 -5.99
N PRO A 82 -14.60 10.63 -5.63
CA PRO A 82 -15.04 11.87 -6.29
C PRO A 82 -13.97 12.97 -6.26
N ARG A 83 -13.99 13.83 -7.28
CA ARG A 83 -13.03 14.91 -7.63
C ARG A 83 -12.91 16.07 -6.61
N HIS A 84 -12.92 15.79 -5.32
CA HIS A 84 -13.04 16.84 -4.30
C HIS A 84 -11.78 16.94 -3.43
N GLY A 85 -10.88 17.88 -3.78
CA GLY A 85 -9.93 18.48 -2.81
C GLY A 85 -8.44 18.48 -3.15
N ALA A 86 -7.93 17.51 -3.92
CA ALA A 86 -6.54 17.49 -4.36
C ALA A 86 -6.38 18.21 -5.70
N SER A 87 -5.35 19.05 -5.86
CA SER A 87 -5.01 19.58 -7.19
C SER A 87 -4.67 18.42 -8.13
N GLU A 88 -4.93 18.59 -9.43
CA GLU A 88 -4.71 17.55 -10.44
C GLU A 88 -3.27 17.00 -10.39
N SER A 89 -2.28 17.87 -10.18
CA SER A 89 -0.87 17.49 -10.02
C SER A 89 -0.59 16.62 -8.79
N LYS A 90 -1.20 16.92 -7.62
CA LYS A 90 -1.06 16.10 -6.41
C LYS A 90 -1.69 14.72 -6.59
N ARG A 91 -2.80 14.65 -7.30
CA ARG A 91 -3.46 13.38 -7.63
C ARG A 91 -2.59 12.53 -8.56
N ILE A 92 -2.06 13.11 -9.63
CA ILE A 92 -1.15 12.40 -10.55
C ILE A 92 0.08 11.88 -9.80
N ALA A 93 0.72 12.72 -8.99
CA ALA A 93 1.86 12.31 -8.18
C ALA A 93 1.52 11.18 -7.21
N GLY A 94 0.34 11.22 -6.58
CA GLY A 94 -0.16 10.15 -5.72
C GLY A 94 -0.39 8.84 -6.45
N ILE A 95 -0.94 8.87 -7.67
CA ILE A 95 -1.13 7.69 -8.52
C ILE A 95 0.23 7.09 -8.92
N VAL A 96 1.18 7.92 -9.38
CA VAL A 96 2.52 7.47 -9.74
C VAL A 96 3.22 6.83 -8.54
N ALA A 97 3.12 7.44 -7.35
CA ALA A 97 3.67 6.87 -6.13
C ALA A 97 3.06 5.51 -5.77
N ALA A 98 1.74 5.32 -5.96
CA ALA A 98 1.10 4.01 -5.75
C ALA A 98 1.58 2.94 -6.74
N VAL A 99 1.75 3.30 -8.01
CA VAL A 99 2.25 2.35 -9.02
C VAL A 99 3.68 1.93 -8.70
N LEU A 100 4.54 2.91 -8.40
CA LEU A 100 5.93 2.65 -8.03
C LEU A 100 6.05 1.86 -6.72
N SER A 101 5.17 2.08 -5.73
CA SER A 101 5.18 1.30 -4.50
C SER A 101 4.88 -0.18 -4.76
N TRP A 102 3.91 -0.49 -5.62
CA TRP A 102 3.58 -1.87 -5.96
C TRP A 102 4.69 -2.54 -6.77
N ILE A 103 5.31 -1.84 -7.72
CA ILE A 103 6.46 -2.37 -8.46
C ILE A 103 7.60 -2.71 -7.50
N ALA A 104 7.96 -1.77 -6.61
CA ALA A 104 9.00 -2.00 -5.61
C ALA A 104 8.66 -3.18 -4.67
N ALA A 105 7.40 -3.28 -4.24
CA ALA A 105 6.95 -4.36 -3.37
C ALA A 105 6.97 -5.74 -4.05
N LEU A 106 6.54 -5.82 -5.32
CA LEU A 106 6.59 -7.07 -6.09
C LEU A 106 8.03 -7.53 -6.34
N LEU A 107 8.92 -6.58 -6.66
CA LEU A 107 10.35 -6.88 -6.78
C LEU A 107 10.91 -7.36 -5.43
N ALA A 108 10.66 -6.64 -4.34
CA ALA A 108 11.12 -7.05 -3.01
C ALA A 108 10.61 -8.45 -2.64
N GLY A 109 9.33 -8.73 -2.85
CA GLY A 109 8.72 -10.04 -2.61
C GLY A 109 9.37 -11.16 -3.43
N ALA A 110 9.63 -10.93 -4.72
CA ALA A 110 10.29 -11.89 -5.59
C ALA A 110 11.73 -12.20 -5.12
N PHE A 111 12.49 -11.18 -4.73
CA PHE A 111 13.83 -11.34 -4.17
C PHE A 111 13.80 -12.10 -2.83
N TYR A 112 12.87 -11.79 -1.93
CA TYR A 112 12.71 -12.55 -0.69
C TYR A 112 12.34 -14.01 -0.93
N ALA A 113 11.38 -14.28 -1.82
CA ALA A 113 10.97 -15.64 -2.15
C ALA A 113 12.11 -16.44 -2.77
N ASN A 114 12.85 -15.86 -3.73
CA ASN A 114 14.03 -16.51 -4.29
C ASN A 114 15.10 -16.74 -3.21
N GLY A 115 15.35 -15.74 -2.34
CA GLY A 115 16.28 -15.90 -1.23
C GLY A 115 15.90 -17.03 -0.27
N ALA A 116 14.61 -17.22 0.00
CA ALA A 116 14.10 -18.35 0.76
C ALA A 116 14.40 -19.69 0.05
N VAL A 117 14.13 -19.80 -1.25
CA VAL A 117 14.42 -21.02 -2.04
C VAL A 117 15.90 -21.39 -1.95
N TRP A 118 16.79 -20.42 -2.10
CA TRP A 118 18.23 -20.69 -2.08
C TRP A 118 18.79 -20.98 -0.69
N ASN A 119 18.12 -20.54 0.38
CA ASN A 119 18.45 -20.86 1.77
C ASN A 119 17.59 -22.02 2.33
N PHE A 120 16.79 -22.70 1.51
CA PHE A 120 15.94 -23.80 1.97
C PHE A 120 16.80 -24.98 2.45
N PRO A 121 16.53 -25.56 3.64
CA PRO A 121 17.30 -26.69 4.15
C PRO A 121 17.03 -27.95 3.34
N VAL A 122 17.99 -28.33 2.49
CA VAL A 122 17.88 -29.47 1.58
C VAL A 122 19.24 -29.90 1.07
N THR A 123 19.43 -31.20 0.88
CA THR A 123 20.59 -31.72 0.13
C THR A 123 20.35 -31.57 -1.37
N ARG A 124 21.28 -30.91 -2.06
CA ARG A 124 21.26 -30.74 -3.52
C ARG A 124 22.28 -31.68 -4.16
N TYR A 125 21.92 -32.25 -5.31
CA TYR A 125 22.78 -33.16 -6.07
C TYR A 125 23.40 -32.46 -7.29
N GLY A 126 24.67 -32.77 -7.55
CA GLY A 126 25.48 -32.22 -8.63
C GLY A 126 26.23 -30.95 -8.21
N THR A 127 27.56 -30.99 -8.24
CA THR A 127 28.46 -29.91 -7.81
C THR A 127 28.24 -28.56 -8.51
N THR A 128 27.73 -28.56 -9.75
CA THR A 128 27.35 -27.33 -10.48
C THR A 128 26.20 -26.55 -9.80
N TRP A 129 25.42 -27.20 -8.93
CA TRP A 129 24.27 -26.62 -8.24
C TRP A 129 24.61 -26.10 -6.83
N CYS A 130 25.84 -26.34 -6.35
CA CYS A 130 26.32 -25.83 -5.08
C CYS A 130 26.63 -24.34 -5.21
N ARG A 131 25.58 -23.55 -4.98
CA ARG A 131 25.61 -22.08 -5.11
C ARG A 131 25.07 -21.44 -3.86
N LEU A 132 25.66 -20.30 -3.54
CA LEU A 132 25.26 -19.43 -2.44
C LEU A 132 24.81 -18.07 -2.97
N LEU A 133 24.00 -17.38 -2.17
CA LEU A 133 23.60 -16.02 -2.46
C LEU A 133 24.80 -15.08 -2.32
N ARG A 134 24.98 -14.21 -3.32
CA ARG A 134 25.95 -13.11 -3.26
C ARG A 134 25.67 -12.19 -2.08
N ASP A 135 26.69 -11.51 -1.59
CA ASP A 135 26.54 -10.47 -0.58
C ASP A 135 25.69 -9.30 -1.08
N GLY A 136 24.87 -8.78 -0.17
CA GLY A 136 23.89 -7.74 -0.43
C GLY A 136 22.57 -8.25 -1.03
N TYR A 137 22.40 -9.56 -1.23
CA TYR A 137 21.22 -10.10 -1.90
C TYR A 137 19.92 -9.77 -1.15
N PHE A 138 19.88 -9.91 0.18
CA PHE A 138 18.72 -9.56 1.01
C PHE A 138 18.69 -8.07 1.40
N ARG A 139 19.82 -7.33 1.27
CA ARG A 139 19.82 -5.87 1.47
C ARG A 139 18.97 -5.15 0.43
N LEU A 140 19.02 -5.60 -0.83
CA LEU A 140 18.22 -5.02 -1.91
C LEU A 140 16.71 -5.07 -1.63
N PRO A 141 16.08 -6.24 -1.37
CA PRO A 141 14.66 -6.30 -1.05
C PRO A 141 14.31 -5.59 0.26
N ALA A 142 15.22 -5.52 1.24
CA ALA A 142 15.00 -4.72 2.45
C ALA A 142 14.85 -3.22 2.12
N LEU A 143 15.75 -2.68 1.29
CA LEU A 143 15.66 -1.28 0.84
C LEU A 143 14.43 -1.05 -0.05
N LEU A 144 14.11 -1.98 -0.95
CA LEU A 144 12.90 -1.91 -1.77
C LEU A 144 11.62 -1.94 -0.91
N SER A 145 11.60 -2.72 0.17
CA SER A 145 10.48 -2.77 1.12
C SER A 145 10.27 -1.42 1.81
N LEU A 146 11.35 -0.75 2.24
CA LEU A 146 11.29 0.61 2.80
C LEU A 146 10.81 1.62 1.76
N ALA A 147 11.35 1.56 0.53
CA ALA A 147 10.95 2.45 -0.56
C ALA A 147 9.47 2.26 -0.92
N ALA A 148 9.02 1.01 -1.06
CA ALA A 148 7.62 0.68 -1.31
C ALA A 148 6.70 1.24 -0.22
N THR A 149 7.06 1.05 1.05
CA THR A 149 6.32 1.56 2.21
C THR A 149 6.24 3.08 2.21
N ALA A 150 7.37 3.77 1.97
CA ALA A 150 7.41 5.22 1.91
C ALA A 150 6.54 5.76 0.76
N LEU A 151 6.66 5.18 -0.44
CA LEU A 151 5.87 5.56 -1.61
C LEU A 151 4.37 5.31 -1.40
N ALA A 152 3.99 4.20 -0.76
CA ALA A 152 2.60 3.89 -0.43
C ALA A 152 2.01 4.93 0.55
N LEU A 153 2.78 5.33 1.57
CA LEU A 153 2.38 6.39 2.51
C LEU A 153 2.27 7.76 1.83
N VAL A 154 3.22 8.11 0.95
CA VAL A 154 3.17 9.35 0.16
C VAL A 154 1.93 9.36 -0.74
N SER A 155 1.66 8.26 -1.44
CA SER A 155 0.47 8.10 -2.26
C SER A 155 -0.80 8.32 -1.45
N TYR A 156 -0.90 7.66 -0.29
CA TYR A 156 -2.03 7.82 0.61
C TYR A 156 -2.25 9.28 1.03
N VAL A 157 -1.20 9.98 1.47
CA VAL A 157 -1.29 11.39 1.89
C VAL A 157 -1.72 12.29 0.73
N MET A 158 -1.15 12.09 -0.47
CA MET A 158 -1.49 12.87 -1.66
C MET A 158 -2.93 12.64 -2.15
N LEU A 159 -3.43 11.40 -2.05
CA LEU A 159 -4.78 11.04 -2.46
C LEU A 159 -5.85 11.35 -1.42
N ARG A 160 -5.47 11.58 -0.14
CA ARG A 160 -6.39 11.98 0.93
C ARG A 160 -6.65 13.48 1.07
N ALA A 161 -6.00 14.36 0.31
CA ALA A 161 -6.09 15.81 0.54
C ALA A 161 -7.54 16.33 0.45
N ARG A 162 -8.13 16.63 1.61
CA ARG A 162 -9.40 17.35 1.77
C ARG A 162 -9.20 18.80 1.29
N PRO A 163 -10.18 19.44 0.62
CA PRO A 163 -10.10 20.88 0.40
C PRO A 163 -9.97 21.61 1.76
N PRO A 164 -9.31 22.77 1.83
CA PRO A 164 -9.44 23.62 3.01
C PRO A 164 -10.93 23.82 3.29
N ALA A 165 -11.33 23.69 4.56
CA ALA A 165 -12.70 23.98 4.96
C ALA A 165 -13.08 25.35 4.37
N PRO A 166 -14.28 25.51 3.80
CA PRO A 166 -14.72 26.84 3.40
C PRO A 166 -14.59 27.72 4.64
N ALA A 167 -13.77 28.78 4.55
CA ALA A 167 -13.80 29.84 5.52
C ALA A 167 -15.27 30.22 5.66
N ALA A 168 -15.81 30.18 6.88
CA ALA A 168 -17.18 30.54 7.16
C ALA A 168 -17.41 31.96 6.63
N ALA A 169 -17.95 32.07 5.43
CA ALA A 169 -18.32 33.33 4.83
C ALA A 169 -19.61 33.78 5.53
N GLY A 170 -19.46 34.75 6.42
CA GLY A 170 -20.50 35.68 6.85
C GLY A 170 -21.63 35.10 7.69
N ALA A 171 -21.45 35.06 9.01
CA ALA A 171 -22.57 35.29 9.92
C ALA A 171 -22.90 36.79 9.85
N GLY A 172 -24.16 37.09 9.49
CA GLY A 172 -24.61 38.42 9.06
C GLY A 172 -24.79 39.45 10.18
N ALA A 173 -25.03 40.69 9.73
CA ALA A 173 -25.71 41.73 10.50
C ALA A 173 -26.27 42.81 9.55
N SER A 174 -27.60 42.86 9.38
CA SER A 174 -28.38 44.11 9.37
C SER A 174 -29.88 43.87 9.09
N GLY A 175 -30.68 44.01 10.16
CA GLY A 175 -32.03 44.59 10.33
C GLY A 175 -33.18 44.48 9.28
N PRO A 176 -34.46 44.60 9.72
CA PRO A 176 -35.65 44.34 8.88
C PRO A 176 -36.43 45.57 8.35
N LYS A 177 -37.01 45.41 7.13
CA LYS A 177 -38.25 46.00 6.51
C LYS A 177 -38.20 47.51 6.06
N PRO A 178 -38.89 48.08 5.00
CA PRO A 178 -40.28 47.81 4.49
C PRO A 178 -40.69 47.88 2.98
N ASP A 179 -41.81 47.17 2.71
CA ASP A 179 -42.94 47.27 1.74
C ASP A 179 -42.86 48.00 0.35
N ALA A 180 -43.21 47.27 -0.74
CA ALA A 180 -43.95 47.74 -1.94
C ALA A 180 -44.34 46.55 -2.90
N PRO A 181 -45.34 46.64 -3.81
CA PRO A 181 -46.32 45.56 -4.12
C PRO A 181 -46.26 44.83 -5.50
N GLN A 182 -46.80 43.59 -5.48
CA GLN A 182 -47.50 42.73 -6.49
C GLN A 182 -47.17 42.72 -7.99
N GLU A 183 -46.94 41.50 -8.53
CA GLU A 183 -47.49 41.01 -9.82
C GLU A 183 -47.66 39.45 -9.77
N PRO A 184 -48.72 38.83 -10.36
CA PRO A 184 -49.20 37.50 -9.97
C PRO A 184 -48.64 36.32 -10.81
N PRO A 185 -48.68 35.08 -10.29
CA PRO A 185 -48.32 33.88 -11.06
C PRO A 185 -49.48 33.39 -11.94
N VAL A 186 -49.25 33.34 -13.26
CA VAL A 186 -50.08 32.59 -14.23
C VAL A 186 -49.69 31.11 -14.15
N GLY A 187 -50.66 30.25 -13.86
CA GLY A 187 -50.45 28.80 -13.91
C GLY A 187 -51.51 27.99 -13.19
N GLU A 188 -52.79 28.22 -13.51
CA GLU A 188 -53.89 27.34 -13.09
C GLU A 188 -54.09 26.23 -14.12
N ALA A 189 -53.89 24.99 -13.70
CA ALA A 189 -54.57 23.83 -14.28
C ALA A 189 -54.85 22.84 -13.14
N VAL A 190 -56.01 23.04 -12.51
CA VAL A 190 -56.59 22.19 -11.48
C VAL A 190 -56.95 20.84 -12.10
N ALA A 191 -56.43 19.76 -11.51
CA ALA A 191 -56.80 18.39 -11.82
C ALA A 191 -58.25 18.11 -11.39
N VAL A 192 -59.11 17.78 -12.35
CA VAL A 192 -60.48 17.34 -12.10
C VAL A 192 -60.48 15.88 -11.63
N ARG A 193 -60.98 15.67 -10.41
CA ARG A 193 -61.37 14.38 -9.83
C ARG A 193 -62.51 13.77 -10.63
N GLN A 194 -62.40 12.49 -11.00
CA GLN A 194 -63.58 11.63 -11.15
C GLN A 194 -63.35 10.28 -10.46
N ILE A 195 -64.40 9.85 -9.77
CA ILE A 195 -64.47 8.77 -8.79
C ILE A 195 -65.21 7.59 -9.44
N LYS A 196 -64.62 6.39 -9.33
CA LYS A 196 -65.23 5.05 -9.15
C LYS A 196 -66.20 4.51 -10.22
N THR A 197 -65.91 3.31 -10.77
CA THR A 197 -66.65 2.04 -10.49
C THR A 197 -66.04 0.82 -11.18
N GLN A 198 -66.19 -0.35 -10.51
CA GLN A 198 -66.09 -1.73 -11.01
C GLN A 198 -66.70 -1.89 -12.42
N ASN A 199 -66.21 -2.72 -13.33
CA ASN A 199 -65.88 -4.15 -13.23
C ASN A 199 -64.92 -4.52 -14.36
#